data_AF-A0A4V1X947-F1
#
_entry.id   AF-A0A4V1X947-F1
#
_cell.length_a   1.000
_cell.length_b   1.000
_cell.length_c   1.000
_cell.angle_alpha   90.00
_cell.angle_beta   90.00
_cell.angle_gamma   90.00
#
_symmetry.space_group_name_H-M   'P 1'
#
loop_
_entity.id
_entity.type
_entity.pdbx_description
1 polymer ?
#
loop_
_entity_poly.entity_id
_entity_poly.type
_entity_poly.pdbx_seq_one_letter_code
_entity_poly.pdbx_strand_id
1 'polypeptide(L)'
;MFSYWILPVISGVIWLATLLGLLLHWFSTGRPHYESMAPMQNVAYISDVGAAKLKPLFVAGCIVTTIFLDLSFAADRFLRHRGRLVPNVSLREKVYFGLTIVFAIVGTVGLTCLSGFDTLHYPQLHNIFLVVFIVGYLLSAIFICAEFQRLGKTYRHHPWLRYSFAIKVVFILIEVGLLVGFGVATRYRLYDVPAILEWVIGFIFSFYIFSFVIDLLPAIHTGSGQPYSLRPTDTPEAREMRHGGRGPGHVDPRLTHDSQRTLTNQRHHHHGPAAPKPRTDMRDF
;
A
#
# COMPACT_ATOMS: atom_id res chain seq x y z
N MET A 1 7.96 -9.32 -13.36
CA MET A 1 7.65 -8.17 -12.48
C MET A 1 6.25 -8.36 -11.93
N PHE A 2 6.08 -8.62 -10.63
CA PHE A 2 4.76 -8.67 -10.00
C PHE A 2 4.22 -7.25 -9.82
N SER A 3 2.99 -6.99 -10.29
CA SER A 3 2.38 -5.65 -10.26
C SER A 3 1.50 -5.52 -9.02
N TYR A 4 2.04 -4.93 -7.95
CA TYR A 4 1.40 -4.90 -6.62
C TYR A 4 0.01 -4.24 -6.58
N TRP A 5 -0.30 -3.35 -7.52
CA TRP A 5 -1.61 -2.70 -7.64
C TRP A 5 -2.76 -3.67 -7.96
N ILE A 6 -2.46 -4.89 -8.44
CA ILE A 6 -3.48 -5.90 -8.71
C ILE A 6 -4.11 -6.45 -7.42
N LEU A 7 -3.40 -6.39 -6.30
CA LEU A 7 -3.86 -6.93 -5.01
C LEU A 7 -5.17 -6.28 -4.54
N PRO A 8 -5.26 -4.94 -4.42
CA PRO A 8 -6.53 -4.29 -4.04
C PRO A 8 -7.60 -4.40 -5.13
N VAL A 9 -7.23 -4.56 -6.40
CA VAL A 9 -8.20 -4.82 -7.47
C VAL A 9 -8.88 -6.17 -7.26
N ILE A 10 -8.12 -7.23 -7.02
CA ILE A 10 -8.67 -8.57 -6.78
C ILE A 10 -9.57 -8.53 -5.53
N SER A 11 -9.09 -7.93 -4.43
CA SER A 11 -9.87 -7.79 -3.20
C SER A 11 -11.21 -7.09 -3.43
N GLY A 12 -11.18 -5.91 -4.07
CA GLY A 12 -12.37 -5.10 -4.32
C GLY A 12 -13.33 -5.74 -5.31
N VAL A 13 -12.84 -6.39 -6.37
CA VAL A 13 -13.68 -7.10 -7.34
C VAL A 13 -14.38 -8.28 -6.70
N ILE A 14 -13.68 -9.07 -5.88
CA ILE A 14 -14.28 -10.23 -5.20
C ILE A 14 -15.33 -9.79 -4.20
N TRP A 15 -15.04 -8.73 -3.43
CA TRP A 15 -16.01 -8.18 -2.48
C TRP A 15 -17.26 -7.67 -3.21
N LEU A 16 -17.07 -6.84 -4.22
CA LEU A 16 -18.16 -6.29 -5.03
C LEU A 16 -18.97 -7.38 -5.72
N ALA A 17 -18.31 -8.39 -6.30
CA ALA A 17 -18.98 -9.53 -6.93
C ALA A 17 -19.77 -10.36 -5.91
N THR A 18 -19.27 -10.52 -4.68
CA THR A 18 -19.99 -11.19 -3.60
C THR A 18 -21.25 -10.41 -3.24
N LEU A 19 -21.14 -9.10 -3.03
CA LEU A 19 -22.29 -8.24 -2.71
C LEU A 19 -23.32 -8.23 -3.85
N LEU A 20 -22.88 -8.03 -5.09
CA LEU A 20 -23.78 -8.06 -6.25
C LEU A 20 -24.41 -9.43 -6.43
N GLY A 21 -23.67 -10.52 -6.22
CA GLY A 21 -24.20 -11.88 -6.28
C GLY A 21 -25.30 -12.13 -5.26
N LEU A 22 -25.09 -11.73 -4.01
CA LEU A 22 -26.11 -11.80 -2.95
C LEU A 22 -27.33 -10.93 -3.30
N LEU A 23 -27.11 -9.68 -3.71
CA LEU A 23 -28.18 -8.74 -4.03
C LEU A 23 -29.03 -9.20 -5.20
N LEU A 24 -28.39 -9.60 -6.31
CA LEU A 24 -29.07 -10.09 -7.51
C LEU A 24 -29.81 -11.40 -7.22
N HIS A 25 -29.25 -12.28 -6.39
CA HIS A 25 -29.95 -13.49 -5.96
C HIS A 25 -31.23 -13.15 -5.19
N TRP A 26 -31.16 -12.23 -4.23
CA TRP A 26 -32.32 -11.80 -3.45
C TRP A 26 -33.40 -11.16 -4.33
N PHE A 27 -33.03 -10.32 -5.30
CA PHE A 27 -34.00 -9.76 -6.25
C PHE A 27 -34.60 -10.81 -7.19
N SER A 28 -33.78 -11.69 -7.77
CA SER A 28 -34.23 -12.69 -8.76
C SER A 28 -35.12 -13.78 -8.14
N THR A 29 -35.02 -14.02 -6.84
CA THR A 29 -35.88 -14.96 -6.10
C THR A 29 -37.15 -14.32 -5.55
N GLY A 30 -37.46 -13.08 -5.92
CA GLY A 30 -38.69 -12.40 -5.50
C GLY A 30 -38.62 -11.79 -4.10
N ARG A 31 -37.42 -11.50 -3.59
CA ARG A 31 -37.18 -10.91 -2.26
C ARG A 31 -37.77 -11.76 -1.12
N PRO A 32 -37.33 -13.02 -0.97
CA PRO A 32 -37.83 -13.87 0.10
C PRO A 32 -37.55 -13.25 1.48
N HIS A 33 -38.46 -13.50 2.41
CA HIS A 33 -38.27 -13.19 3.82
C HIS A 33 -37.54 -14.38 4.47
N TYR A 34 -36.31 -14.16 4.94
CA TYR A 34 -35.47 -15.21 5.53
C TYR A 34 -35.80 -15.41 7.01
N GLU A 35 -35.51 -16.60 7.54
CA GLU A 35 -35.72 -16.92 8.97
C GLU A 35 -34.89 -16.05 9.92
N SER A 36 -33.76 -15.50 9.46
CA SER A 36 -32.93 -14.57 10.23
C SER A 36 -33.48 -13.15 10.27
N MET A 37 -34.48 -12.82 9.45
CA MET A 37 -35.09 -11.49 9.40
C MET A 37 -36.06 -11.28 10.56
N ALA A 38 -36.17 -10.04 11.02
CA ALA A 38 -37.21 -9.68 11.99
C ALA A 38 -38.61 -9.71 11.33
N PRO A 39 -39.69 -10.02 12.06
CA PRO A 39 -41.03 -10.19 11.46
C PRO A 39 -41.57 -8.99 10.66
N MET A 40 -41.15 -7.77 10.99
CA MET A 40 -41.58 -6.52 10.34
C MET A 40 -40.57 -6.01 9.29
N GLN A 41 -39.53 -6.78 8.99
CA GLN A 41 -38.46 -6.42 8.06
C GLN A 41 -38.84 -6.85 6.63
N ASN A 42 -38.76 -5.91 5.69
CA ASN A 42 -39.05 -6.11 4.27
C ASN A 42 -37.78 -6.15 3.43
N VAL A 43 -36.70 -5.52 3.90
CA VAL A 43 -35.39 -5.51 3.23
C VAL A 43 -34.44 -6.44 3.94
N ALA A 44 -33.91 -7.45 3.24
CA ALA A 44 -32.92 -8.37 3.81
C ALA A 44 -31.57 -7.67 4.02
N TYR A 45 -30.94 -7.91 5.17
CA TYR A 45 -29.54 -7.58 5.39
C TYR A 45 -28.66 -8.41 4.44
N ILE A 46 -27.45 -7.93 4.13
CA ILE A 46 -26.41 -8.73 3.47
C ILE A 46 -26.23 -10.04 4.26
N SER A 47 -26.17 -9.93 5.58
CA SER A 47 -26.02 -11.06 6.49
C SER A 47 -27.18 -12.06 6.42
N ASP A 48 -28.41 -11.62 6.13
CA ASP A 48 -29.56 -12.53 5.99
C ASP A 48 -29.45 -13.38 4.73
N VAL A 49 -29.16 -12.74 3.59
CA VAL A 49 -28.94 -13.46 2.32
C VAL A 49 -27.71 -14.36 2.43
N GLY A 50 -26.67 -13.86 3.11
CA GLY A 50 -25.42 -14.57 3.38
C GLY A 50 -25.53 -15.68 4.42
N ALA A 51 -26.60 -15.75 5.21
CA ALA A 51 -26.86 -16.86 6.14
C ALA A 51 -27.62 -18.03 5.49
N ALA A 52 -28.29 -17.76 4.37
CA ALA A 52 -29.11 -18.73 3.66
C ALA A 52 -28.28 -19.59 2.68
N LYS A 53 -28.89 -19.99 1.55
CA LYS A 53 -28.27 -20.86 0.52
C LYS A 53 -26.91 -20.36 0.02
N LEU A 54 -26.68 -19.05 0.03
CA LEU A 54 -25.44 -18.43 -0.46
C LEU A 54 -24.35 -18.26 0.61
N LYS A 55 -24.50 -18.87 1.79
CA LYS A 55 -23.47 -18.84 2.83
C LYS A 55 -22.07 -19.25 2.36
N PRO A 56 -21.87 -20.32 1.57
CA PRO A 56 -20.54 -20.65 1.06
C PRO A 56 -19.93 -19.55 0.19
N LEU A 57 -20.74 -18.87 -0.63
CA LEU A 57 -20.31 -17.74 -1.46
C LEU A 57 -19.90 -16.56 -0.58
N PHE A 58 -20.71 -16.23 0.43
CA PHE A 58 -20.44 -15.12 1.34
C PHE A 58 -19.14 -15.35 2.14
N VAL A 59 -18.96 -16.54 2.71
CA VAL A 59 -17.76 -16.92 3.47
C VAL A 59 -16.52 -16.89 2.58
N ALA A 60 -16.56 -17.52 1.40
CA ALA A 60 -15.43 -17.53 0.49
C ALA A 60 -15.07 -16.11 0.01
N GLY A 61 -16.09 -15.30 -0.33
CA GLY A 61 -15.92 -13.90 -0.70
C GLY A 61 -15.22 -13.10 0.39
N CYS A 62 -15.69 -13.20 1.64
CA CYS A 62 -15.08 -12.53 2.79
C CYS A 62 -13.61 -12.93 2.98
N ILE A 63 -13.30 -14.23 2.99
CA ILE A 63 -11.93 -14.71 3.19
C ILE A 63 -10.98 -14.25 2.09
N VAL A 64 -11.39 -14.38 0.82
CA VAL A 64 -10.50 -14.01 -0.28
C VAL A 64 -10.32 -12.48 -0.33
N THR A 65 -11.40 -11.70 -0.12
CA THR A 65 -11.31 -10.24 -0.03
C THR A 65 -10.31 -9.79 1.04
N THR A 66 -10.41 -10.33 2.26
CA THR A 66 -9.57 -9.89 3.39
C THR A 66 -8.11 -10.28 3.20
N ILE A 67 -7.81 -11.48 2.69
CA ILE A 67 -6.43 -11.90 2.39
C ILE A 67 -5.78 -10.94 1.38
N PHE A 68 -6.46 -10.63 0.28
CA PHE A 68 -5.90 -9.71 -0.73
C PHE A 68 -5.82 -8.26 -0.23
N LEU A 69 -6.72 -7.84 0.66
CA LEU A 69 -6.66 -6.54 1.30
C LEU A 69 -5.44 -6.44 2.23
N ASP A 70 -5.20 -7.44 3.08
CA ASP A 70 -4.03 -7.49 3.96
C ASP A 70 -2.72 -7.55 3.16
N LEU A 71 -2.70 -8.31 2.06
CA LEU A 71 -1.57 -8.30 1.12
C LEU A 71 -1.34 -6.93 0.50
N SER A 72 -2.40 -6.13 0.28
CA SER A 72 -2.27 -4.76 -0.23
C SER A 72 -1.58 -3.84 0.79
N PHE A 73 -1.91 -3.98 2.08
CA PHE A 73 -1.21 -3.26 3.16
C PHE A 73 0.24 -3.71 3.31
N ALA A 74 0.49 -5.02 3.24
CA ALA A 74 1.85 -5.57 3.26
C ALA A 74 2.68 -5.12 2.05
N ALA A 75 2.06 -5.01 0.87
CA ALA A 75 2.72 -4.54 -0.34
C ALA A 75 3.10 -3.06 -0.24
N ASP A 76 2.19 -2.20 0.24
CA ASP A 76 2.49 -0.79 0.50
C ASP A 76 3.71 -0.66 1.41
N ARG A 77 3.75 -1.46 2.49
CA ARG A 77 4.90 -1.51 3.38
C ARG A 77 6.20 -1.91 2.72
N PHE A 78 6.15 -3.02 2.00
CA PHE A 78 7.32 -3.61 1.36
C PHE A 78 7.91 -2.63 0.34
N LEU A 79 7.07 -1.95 -0.42
CA LEU A 79 7.47 -0.95 -1.41
C LEU A 79 8.07 0.31 -0.77
N ARG A 80 7.54 0.78 0.37
CA ARG A 80 8.15 1.87 1.16
C ARG A 80 9.50 1.46 1.72
N HIS A 81 9.64 0.22 2.17
CA HIS A 81 10.90 -0.32 2.66
C HIS A 81 11.98 -0.43 1.59
N ARG A 82 11.60 -0.81 0.36
CA ARG A 82 12.50 -0.94 -0.79
C ARG A 82 12.82 0.41 -1.47
N GLY A 83 12.33 1.53 -0.94
CA GLY A 83 12.53 2.86 -1.53
C GLY A 83 11.81 3.06 -2.87
N ARG A 84 10.82 2.22 -3.19
CA ARG A 84 9.94 2.37 -4.36
C ARG A 84 8.76 3.29 -4.11
N LEU A 85 8.43 3.49 -2.83
CA LEU A 85 7.52 4.51 -2.32
C LEU A 85 8.27 5.36 -1.27
N VAL A 86 7.69 6.49 -0.88
CA VAL A 86 8.27 7.41 0.10
C VAL A 86 8.53 6.66 1.43
N PRO A 87 9.79 6.59 1.90
CA PRO A 87 10.16 5.79 3.06
C PRO A 87 9.69 6.43 4.37
N ASN A 88 9.35 5.58 5.33
CA ASN A 88 9.03 6.00 6.70
C ASN A 88 10.31 6.17 7.50
N VAL A 89 10.76 7.41 7.63
CA VAL A 89 12.03 7.74 8.30
C VAL A 89 11.85 7.91 9.81
N SER A 90 10.66 8.28 10.28
CA SER A 90 10.43 8.56 11.70
C SER A 90 9.91 7.35 12.49
N LEU A 91 10.26 7.26 13.78
CA LEU A 91 9.77 6.21 14.68
C LEU A 91 8.24 6.17 14.75
N ARG A 92 7.59 7.33 14.75
CA ARG A 92 6.14 7.46 14.82
C ARG A 92 5.44 6.93 13.55
N GLU A 93 6.02 7.12 12.37
CA GLU A 93 5.49 6.52 11.12
C GLU A 93 5.58 4.99 11.17
N LYS A 94 6.66 4.44 11.72
CA LYS A 94 6.79 2.99 11.92
C LYS A 94 5.76 2.44 12.89
N VAL A 95 5.44 3.18 13.97
CA VAL A 95 4.39 2.82 14.92
C VAL A 95 3.01 2.87 14.28
N TYR A 96 2.64 3.97 13.60
CA TYR A 96 1.35 4.06 12.92
C TYR A 96 1.18 2.95 11.88
N PHE A 97 2.22 2.68 11.11
CA PHE A 97 2.23 1.55 10.19
C PHE A 97 2.01 0.20 10.90
N GLY A 98 2.71 -0.05 12.02
CA GLY A 98 2.52 -1.27 12.78
C GLY A 98 1.09 -1.42 13.30
N LEU A 99 0.49 -0.34 13.79
CA LEU A 99 -0.89 -0.31 14.25
C LEU A 99 -1.87 -0.56 13.09
N THR A 100 -1.65 0.03 11.92
CA THR A 100 -2.43 -0.25 10.70
C THR A 100 -2.52 -1.76 10.43
N ILE A 101 -1.38 -2.46 10.41
CA ILE A 101 -1.36 -3.90 10.12
C ILE A 101 -2.06 -4.71 11.21
N VAL A 102 -1.82 -4.40 12.48
CA VAL A 102 -2.47 -5.08 13.61
C VAL A 102 -3.99 -4.95 13.51
N PHE A 103 -4.49 -3.73 13.30
CA PHE A 103 -5.93 -3.47 13.22
C PHE A 103 -6.55 -4.01 11.92
N ALA A 104 -5.80 -4.05 10.82
CA ALA A 104 -6.22 -4.74 9.59
C ALA A 104 -6.45 -6.24 9.84
N ILE A 105 -5.51 -6.92 10.51
CA ILE A 105 -5.64 -8.34 10.86
C ILE A 105 -6.86 -8.55 11.78
N VAL A 106 -7.08 -7.66 12.77
CA VAL A 106 -8.28 -7.70 13.62
C VAL A 106 -9.55 -7.57 12.77
N GLY A 107 -9.57 -6.65 11.80
CA GLY A 107 -10.66 -6.50 10.83
C GLY A 107 -10.89 -7.76 10.00
N THR A 108 -9.81 -8.39 9.51
CA THR A 108 -9.83 -9.64 8.74
C THR A 108 -10.42 -10.79 9.55
N VAL A 109 -10.01 -10.94 10.82
CA VAL A 109 -10.57 -11.92 11.73
C VAL A 109 -12.06 -11.64 11.95
N GLY A 110 -12.44 -10.39 12.20
CA GLY A 110 -13.83 -9.98 12.35
C GLY A 110 -14.69 -10.37 11.14
N LEU A 111 -14.27 -9.99 9.92
CA LEU A 111 -15.04 -10.27 8.70
C LEU A 111 -15.11 -11.77 8.36
N THR A 112 -14.01 -12.49 8.58
CA THR A 112 -13.98 -13.94 8.36
C THR A 112 -14.91 -14.65 9.34
N CYS A 113 -14.81 -14.33 10.63
CA CYS A 113 -15.63 -14.95 11.66
C CYS A 113 -17.11 -14.58 11.52
N LEU A 114 -17.48 -13.32 11.26
CA LEU A 114 -18.90 -12.95 11.08
C LEU A 114 -19.53 -13.65 9.88
N SER A 115 -18.74 -13.94 8.83
CA SER A 115 -19.26 -14.66 7.67
C SER A 115 -19.60 -16.13 7.97
N GLY A 116 -18.83 -16.76 8.85
CA GLY A 116 -19.04 -18.15 9.27
C GLY A 116 -20.10 -18.30 10.37
N PHE A 117 -20.01 -17.46 11.41
CA PHE A 117 -21.00 -17.36 12.48
C PHE A 117 -22.15 -16.47 12.02
N ASP A 118 -23.08 -17.10 11.30
CA ASP A 118 -24.20 -16.41 10.64
C ASP A 118 -25.28 -15.90 11.60
N THR A 119 -26.19 -15.07 11.07
CA THR A 119 -27.31 -14.47 11.81
C THR A 119 -28.41 -15.46 12.18
N LEU A 120 -28.48 -16.63 11.54
CA LEU A 120 -29.53 -17.63 11.80
C LEU A 120 -29.19 -18.50 13.02
N HIS A 121 -27.97 -19.01 13.08
CA HIS A 121 -27.52 -19.96 14.09
C HIS A 121 -26.75 -19.30 15.24
N TYR A 122 -26.01 -18.22 14.96
CA TYR A 122 -25.11 -17.59 15.93
C TYR A 122 -25.23 -16.05 15.97
N PRO A 123 -26.44 -15.47 16.12
CA PRO A 123 -26.66 -14.02 15.98
C PRO A 123 -25.85 -13.16 16.95
N GLN A 124 -25.61 -13.63 18.18
CA GLN A 124 -24.78 -12.89 19.14
C GLN A 124 -23.31 -12.84 18.71
N LEU A 125 -22.74 -13.97 18.26
CA LEU A 125 -21.37 -14.02 17.76
C LEU A 125 -21.22 -13.19 16.48
N HIS A 126 -22.19 -13.29 15.56
CA HIS A 126 -22.25 -12.49 14.35
C HIS A 126 -22.11 -10.99 14.67
N ASN A 127 -22.93 -10.48 15.60
CA ASN A 127 -22.91 -9.07 15.98
C ASN A 127 -21.59 -8.65 16.65
N ILE A 128 -21.00 -9.51 17.49
CA ILE A 128 -19.70 -9.23 18.10
C ILE A 128 -18.62 -9.11 17.01
N PHE A 129 -18.57 -10.07 16.09
CA PHE A 129 -17.58 -10.06 15.01
C PHE A 129 -17.81 -8.94 13.99
N LEU A 130 -19.05 -8.52 13.78
CA LEU A 130 -19.40 -7.32 13.00
C LEU A 130 -18.80 -6.06 13.63
N VAL A 131 -18.89 -5.90 14.95
CA VAL A 131 -18.24 -4.77 15.65
C VAL A 131 -16.71 -4.87 15.55
N VAL A 132 -16.14 -6.07 15.73
CA VAL A 132 -14.69 -6.29 15.60
C VAL A 132 -14.20 -5.95 14.18
N PHE A 133 -14.93 -6.37 13.16
CA PHE A 133 -14.67 -6.03 11.76
C PHE A 133 -14.64 -4.51 11.53
N ILE A 134 -15.71 -3.82 11.94
CA ILE A 134 -15.86 -2.37 11.75
C ILE A 134 -14.75 -1.62 12.48
N VAL A 135 -14.55 -1.91 13.77
CA VAL A 135 -13.55 -1.21 14.59
C VAL A 135 -12.14 -1.51 14.07
N GLY A 136 -11.85 -2.75 13.69
CA GLY A 136 -10.57 -3.15 13.12
C GLY A 136 -10.21 -2.35 11.87
N TYR A 137 -11.03 -2.40 10.82
CA TYR A 137 -10.71 -1.67 9.59
C TYR A 137 -10.81 -0.15 9.74
N LEU A 138 -11.72 0.37 10.56
CA LEU A 138 -11.80 1.82 10.80
C LEU A 138 -10.54 2.35 11.51
N LEU A 139 -10.07 1.66 12.55
CA LEU A 139 -8.83 2.05 13.23
C LEU A 139 -7.62 1.90 12.30
N SER A 140 -7.57 0.83 11.51
CA SER A 140 -6.55 0.66 10.46
C SER A 140 -6.53 1.85 9.49
N ALA A 141 -7.70 2.25 8.98
CA ALA A 141 -7.85 3.39 8.07
C ALA A 141 -7.39 4.72 8.70
N ILE A 142 -7.72 4.94 9.98
CA ILE A 142 -7.30 6.12 10.74
C ILE A 142 -5.77 6.16 10.87
N PHE A 143 -5.13 5.04 11.20
CA PHE A 143 -3.66 4.98 11.33
C PHE A 143 -2.95 5.15 9.99
N ILE A 144 -3.49 4.59 8.90
CA ILE A 144 -3.03 4.86 7.53
C ILE A 144 -3.09 6.37 7.24
N CYS A 145 -4.21 7.02 7.55
CA CYS A 145 -4.35 8.45 7.34
C CYS A 145 -3.39 9.28 8.20
N ALA A 146 -3.18 8.90 9.46
CA ALA A 146 -2.22 9.56 10.35
C ALA A 146 -0.77 9.45 9.82
N GLU A 147 -0.42 8.30 9.24
CA GLU A 147 0.85 8.10 8.53
C GLU A 147 0.96 9.03 7.32
N PHE A 148 -0.03 9.03 6.42
CA PHE A 148 -0.03 9.88 5.23
C PHE A 148 -0.03 11.38 5.54
N GLN A 149 -0.76 11.84 6.56
CA GLN A 149 -0.77 13.24 6.97
C GLN A 149 0.64 13.71 7.35
N ARG A 150 1.42 12.83 7.99
CA ARG A 150 2.79 13.14 8.40
C ARG A 150 3.77 13.10 7.25
N LEU A 151 3.69 12.08 6.40
CA LEU A 151 4.49 12.05 5.17
C LEU A 151 4.19 13.26 4.28
N GLY A 152 2.93 13.70 4.19
CA GLY A 152 2.53 14.88 3.43
C GLY A 152 3.11 16.20 3.97
N LYS A 153 3.39 16.28 5.28
CA LYS A 153 4.09 17.44 5.88
C LYS A 153 5.57 17.47 5.48
N THR A 154 6.22 16.30 5.44
CA THR A 154 7.64 16.16 5.10
C THR A 154 7.89 16.28 3.58
N TYR A 155 7.00 15.73 2.75
CA TYR A 155 7.15 15.65 1.30
C TYR A 155 6.08 16.49 0.57
N ARG A 156 6.02 17.79 0.88
CA ARG A 156 4.98 18.71 0.39
C ARG A 156 4.88 18.82 -1.15
N HIS A 157 5.88 18.37 -1.89
CA HIS A 157 5.96 18.54 -3.35
C HIS A 157 5.35 17.41 -4.18
N HIS A 158 4.81 16.35 -3.56
CA HIS A 158 4.15 15.26 -4.29
C HIS A 158 2.61 15.35 -4.21
N PRO A 159 1.92 15.88 -5.25
CA PRO A 159 0.46 16.04 -5.24
C PRO A 159 -0.29 14.70 -5.19
N TRP A 160 0.31 13.62 -5.69
CA TRP A 160 -0.30 12.29 -5.71
C TRP A 160 -0.59 11.74 -4.30
N LEU A 161 0.33 11.94 -3.34
CA LEU A 161 0.15 11.52 -1.95
C LEU A 161 -1.01 12.26 -1.29
N ARG A 162 -1.21 13.54 -1.62
CA ARG A 162 -2.31 14.35 -1.08
C ARG A 162 -3.66 13.90 -1.62
N TYR A 163 -3.72 13.51 -2.89
CA TYR A 163 -4.94 13.01 -3.51
C TYR A 163 -5.39 11.69 -2.87
N SER A 164 -4.49 10.71 -2.72
CA SER A 164 -4.83 9.45 -2.04
C SER A 164 -5.25 9.66 -0.59
N PHE A 165 -4.53 10.52 0.14
CA PHE A 165 -4.90 10.90 1.50
C PHE A 165 -6.30 11.52 1.58
N ALA A 166 -6.61 12.48 0.70
CA ALA A 166 -7.92 13.14 0.69
C ALA A 166 -9.05 12.14 0.40
N ILE A 167 -8.86 11.24 -0.56
CA ILE A 167 -9.83 10.17 -0.86
C ILE A 167 -10.10 9.32 0.39
N LYS A 168 -9.05 8.89 1.09
CA LYS A 168 -9.20 8.04 2.28
C LYS A 168 -9.90 8.75 3.43
N VAL A 169 -9.58 10.02 3.65
CA VAL A 169 -10.30 10.84 4.65
C VAL A 169 -11.78 10.96 4.30
N VAL A 170 -12.11 11.18 3.03
CA VAL A 170 -13.51 11.22 2.58
C VAL A 170 -14.22 9.90 2.84
N PHE A 171 -13.59 8.76 2.52
CA PHE A 171 -14.17 7.45 2.83
C PHE A 171 -14.39 7.25 4.33
N ILE A 172 -13.41 7.55 5.18
CA ILE A 172 -13.54 7.43 6.63
C ILE A 172 -14.71 8.28 7.15
N LEU A 173 -14.84 9.53 6.70
CA LEU A 173 -15.92 10.41 7.15
C LEU A 173 -17.30 9.89 6.71
N ILE A 174 -17.41 9.41 5.47
CA ILE A 174 -18.64 8.82 4.94
C ILE A 174 -18.99 7.54 5.69
N GLU A 175 -18.03 6.62 5.88
CA GLU A 175 -18.23 5.35 6.58
C GLU A 175 -18.63 5.59 8.03
N VAL A 176 -17.95 6.48 8.76
CA VAL A 176 -18.33 6.83 10.14
C VAL A 176 -19.75 7.39 10.19
N GLY A 177 -20.11 8.29 9.27
CA GLY A 177 -21.47 8.84 9.21
C GLY A 177 -22.53 7.76 8.98
N LEU A 178 -22.28 6.84 8.04
CA LEU A 178 -23.18 5.72 7.76
C LEU A 178 -23.25 4.72 8.91
N LEU A 179 -22.13 4.42 9.57
CA LEU A 179 -22.06 3.53 10.72
C LEU A 179 -22.83 4.09 11.92
N VAL A 180 -22.73 5.40 12.17
CA VAL A 180 -23.55 6.07 13.18
C VAL A 180 -25.03 5.97 12.81
N GLY A 181 -25.39 6.25 11.55
CA GLY A 181 -26.75 6.07 11.05
C GLY A 181 -27.27 4.64 11.24
N PHE A 182 -26.44 3.64 10.92
CA PHE A 182 -26.75 2.23 11.06
C PHE A 182 -26.99 1.87 12.53
N GLY A 183 -26.09 2.24 13.43
CA GLY A 183 -26.23 1.98 14.86
C GLY A 183 -27.46 2.66 15.47
N VAL A 184 -27.73 3.91 15.09
CA VAL A 184 -28.92 4.66 15.54
C VAL A 184 -30.20 4.00 15.03
N ALA A 185 -30.29 3.70 13.73
CA ALA A 185 -31.46 3.06 13.14
C ALA A 185 -31.74 1.69 13.76
N THR A 186 -30.70 0.90 14.04
CA THR A 186 -30.80 -0.39 14.72
C THR A 186 -31.33 -0.20 16.14
N ARG A 187 -30.83 0.80 16.88
CA ARG A 187 -31.27 1.09 18.26
C ARG A 187 -32.75 1.48 18.35
N TYR A 188 -33.25 2.23 17.37
CA TYR A 188 -34.65 2.63 17.25
C TYR A 188 -35.55 1.59 16.57
N ARG A 189 -35.00 0.41 16.20
CA ARG A 189 -35.74 -0.69 15.54
C ARG A 189 -36.44 -0.26 14.24
N LEU A 190 -35.79 0.59 13.46
CA LEU A 190 -36.27 0.99 12.14
C LEU A 190 -35.98 -0.12 11.11
N TYR A 191 -36.58 -1.32 11.26
CA TYR A 191 -36.18 -2.59 10.65
C TYR A 191 -35.53 -2.55 9.25
N ASP A 192 -36.10 -1.82 8.29
CA ASP A 192 -35.60 -1.72 6.90
C ASP A 192 -34.41 -0.78 6.72
N VAL A 193 -34.31 0.27 7.55
CA VAL A 193 -33.30 1.33 7.40
C VAL A 193 -31.88 0.80 7.63
N PRO A 194 -31.56 0.07 8.72
CA PRO A 194 -30.22 -0.47 8.89
C PRO A 194 -29.89 -1.55 7.85
N ALA A 195 -30.87 -2.29 7.31
CA ALA A 195 -30.63 -3.22 6.21
C ALA A 195 -30.15 -2.47 4.95
N ILE A 196 -30.83 -1.38 4.59
CA ILE A 196 -30.40 -0.52 3.48
C ILE A 196 -29.00 0.06 3.76
N LEU A 197 -28.76 0.55 4.98
CA LEU A 197 -27.46 1.13 5.34
C LEU A 197 -26.33 0.09 5.30
N GLU A 198 -26.58 -1.16 5.69
CA GLU A 198 -25.59 -2.23 5.59
C GLU A 198 -25.16 -2.46 4.13
N TRP A 199 -26.12 -2.53 3.21
CA TRP A 199 -25.82 -2.62 1.76
C TRP A 199 -24.98 -1.44 1.28
N VAL A 200 -25.37 -0.21 1.64
CA VAL A 200 -24.66 1.01 1.25
C VAL A 200 -23.23 1.02 1.82
N ILE A 201 -23.05 0.65 3.09
CA ILE A 201 -21.73 0.53 3.74
C ILE A 201 -20.88 -0.53 3.01
N GLY A 202 -21.44 -1.70 2.71
CA GLY A 202 -20.74 -2.76 1.98
C GLY A 202 -20.26 -2.30 0.60
N PHE A 203 -21.10 -1.60 -0.16
CA PHE A 203 -20.69 -1.06 -1.47
C PHE A 203 -19.62 0.02 -1.34
N ILE A 204 -19.75 0.94 -0.38
CA ILE A 204 -18.75 1.98 -0.12
C ILE A 204 -17.41 1.36 0.29
N PHE A 205 -17.44 0.29 1.10
CA PHE A 205 -16.24 -0.46 1.46
C PHE A 205 -15.50 -1.02 0.23
N SER A 206 -16.22 -1.41 -0.83
CA SER A 206 -15.61 -1.80 -2.12
C SER A 206 -14.78 -0.65 -2.71
N PHE A 207 -15.35 0.56 -2.76
CA PHE A 207 -14.67 1.74 -3.30
C PHE A 207 -13.50 2.18 -2.41
N TYR A 208 -13.63 2.03 -1.09
CA TYR A 208 -12.53 2.21 -0.16
C TYR A 208 -11.36 1.25 -0.48
N ILE A 209 -11.63 -0.04 -0.69
CA ILE A 209 -10.61 -1.02 -1.11
C ILE A 209 -9.96 -0.60 -2.44
N PHE A 210 -10.75 -0.20 -3.44
CA PHE A 210 -10.21 0.27 -4.71
C PHE A 210 -9.34 1.52 -4.59
N SER A 211 -9.54 2.35 -3.55
CA SER A 211 -8.68 3.50 -3.29
C SER A 211 -7.21 3.12 -3.06
N PHE A 212 -6.90 1.89 -2.63
CA PHE A 212 -5.52 1.41 -2.46
C PHE A 212 -4.79 1.15 -3.77
N VAL A 213 -5.50 1.03 -4.89
CA VAL A 213 -4.88 0.99 -6.23
C VAL A 213 -4.05 2.27 -6.44
N ILE A 214 -4.56 3.42 -5.99
CA ILE A 214 -3.90 4.73 -6.12
C ILE A 214 -2.59 4.77 -5.32
N ASP A 215 -2.51 4.07 -4.20
CA ASP A 215 -1.29 3.99 -3.38
C ASP A 215 -0.19 3.14 -4.02
N LEU A 216 -0.59 2.06 -4.69
CA LEU A 216 0.33 1.07 -5.27
C LEU A 216 0.70 1.35 -6.73
N LEU A 217 -0.10 2.13 -7.46
CA LEU A 217 0.15 2.52 -8.86
C LEU A 217 1.53 3.16 -9.10
N PRO A 218 2.02 4.11 -8.27
CA PRO A 218 3.33 4.73 -8.49
C PRO A 218 4.50 3.75 -8.49
N ALA A 219 4.34 2.59 -7.86
CA ALA A 219 5.39 1.58 -7.82
C ALA A 219 5.70 0.99 -9.21
N ILE A 220 4.79 1.06 -10.19
CA ILE A 220 5.03 0.55 -11.55
C ILE A 220 6.17 1.33 -12.24
N HIS A 221 6.20 2.65 -12.05
CA HIS A 221 7.16 3.53 -12.71
C HIS A 221 8.58 3.49 -12.09
N THR A 222 8.75 2.91 -10.90
CA THR A 222 10.06 2.76 -10.22
C THR A 222 10.79 1.45 -10.59
N GLY A 223 10.29 0.69 -11.58
CA GLY A 223 10.82 -0.60 -11.98
C GLY A 223 12.12 -0.59 -12.82
N SER A 224 12.59 0.57 -13.29
CA SER A 224 13.73 0.71 -14.20
C SER A 224 15.05 1.11 -13.52
N GLY A 225 15.26 0.70 -12.26
CA GLY A 225 16.53 0.90 -11.56
C GLY A 225 16.78 2.33 -11.06
N GLN A 226 15.81 3.24 -11.23
CA GLN A 226 15.82 4.53 -10.57
C GLN A 226 15.02 4.42 -9.26
N PRO A 227 15.67 4.52 -8.09
CA PRO A 227 14.95 4.70 -6.83
C PRO A 227 13.95 5.84 -6.99
N TYR A 228 12.80 5.78 -6.30
CA TYR A 228 11.96 6.97 -6.16
C TYR A 228 12.90 8.11 -5.76
N SER A 229 12.94 9.22 -6.49
CA SER A 229 13.98 10.25 -6.33
C SER A 229 13.93 10.80 -4.90
N LEU A 230 14.66 10.15 -4.00
CA LEU A 230 14.81 10.48 -2.59
C LEU A 230 15.95 11.47 -2.45
N ARG A 231 15.96 12.50 -3.29
CA ARG A 231 16.73 13.68 -2.97
C ARG A 231 15.77 14.68 -2.34
N PRO A 232 15.81 14.86 -1.00
CA PRO A 232 15.33 16.10 -0.43
C PRO A 232 16.06 17.20 -1.20
N THR A 233 15.33 17.95 -2.01
CA THR A 233 15.93 18.98 -2.88
C THR A 233 16.45 20.16 -2.04
N ASP A 234 16.21 20.12 -0.73
CA ASP A 234 16.58 21.10 0.28
C ASP A 234 17.79 20.69 1.15
N THR A 235 18.54 19.65 0.82
CA THR A 235 19.89 19.52 1.41
C THR A 235 20.84 20.53 0.75
N PRO A 236 21.80 21.11 1.50
CA PRO A 236 22.82 22.02 0.94
C PRO A 236 23.49 21.43 -0.30
N GLU A 237 23.78 20.13 -0.30
CA GLU A 237 24.36 19.38 -1.43
C GLU A 237 23.48 19.37 -2.69
N ALA A 238 22.15 19.36 -2.56
CA ALA A 238 21.23 19.41 -3.70
C ALA A 238 21.10 20.82 -4.29
N ARG A 239 21.25 21.86 -3.45
CA ARG A 239 21.40 23.26 -3.89
C ARG A 239 22.74 23.47 -4.58
N GLU A 240 23.82 22.89 -4.07
CA GLU A 240 25.15 22.96 -4.67
C GLU A 240 25.19 22.31 -6.05
N MET A 241 24.52 21.17 -6.27
CA MET A 241 24.44 20.60 -7.62
C MET A 241 23.58 21.43 -8.59
N ARG A 242 22.55 22.13 -8.10
CA ARG A 242 21.76 23.06 -8.92
C ARG A 242 22.52 24.32 -9.28
N HIS A 243 23.36 24.82 -8.36
CA HIS A 243 24.18 26.01 -8.59
C HIS A 243 25.51 25.70 -9.31
N GLY A 244 26.03 24.47 -9.19
CA GLY A 244 27.23 24.00 -9.90
C GLY A 244 27.03 23.76 -11.40
N GLY A 245 25.77 23.74 -11.89
CA GLY A 245 25.45 23.56 -13.30
C GLY A 245 25.41 24.84 -14.15
N ARG A 246 25.77 26.01 -13.59
CA ARG A 246 25.71 27.29 -14.33
C ARG A 246 26.92 28.18 -14.01
N GLY A 247 28.13 27.68 -14.29
CA GLY A 247 29.34 28.47 -14.40
C GLY A 247 29.94 28.31 -15.81
N PRO A 248 30.40 29.39 -16.49
CA PRO A 248 31.05 29.25 -17.78
C PRO A 248 32.45 28.66 -17.59
N GLY A 249 32.73 27.53 -18.24
CA GLY A 249 34.05 26.90 -18.29
C GLY A 249 34.11 25.53 -17.62
N HIS A 250 33.53 24.52 -18.25
CA HIS A 250 33.87 23.13 -17.96
C HIS A 250 35.03 22.73 -18.88
N VAL A 251 36.22 22.55 -18.31
CA VAL A 251 37.36 21.89 -18.95
C VAL A 251 37.16 20.40 -18.72
N ASP A 252 37.06 19.62 -19.80
CA ASP A 252 36.97 18.16 -19.75
C ASP A 252 38.13 17.55 -18.94
N PRO A 253 37.86 16.69 -17.94
CA PRO A 253 38.84 15.71 -17.52
C PRO A 253 38.80 14.56 -18.53
N ARG A 254 39.66 14.64 -19.56
CA ARG A 254 40.06 13.47 -20.33
C ARG A 254 40.61 12.43 -19.35
N LEU A 255 39.84 11.37 -19.09
CA LEU A 255 40.35 10.16 -18.45
C LEU A 255 41.43 9.58 -19.38
N THR A 256 42.68 9.73 -18.96
CA THR A 256 43.87 9.08 -19.51
C THR A 256 43.72 7.58 -19.42
N HIS A 257 43.38 6.94 -20.54
CA HIS A 257 43.53 5.51 -20.73
C HIS A 257 44.52 5.25 -21.88
N ASP A 258 45.71 5.84 -21.80
CA ASP A 258 46.82 5.53 -22.71
C ASP A 258 48.17 5.91 -22.07
N SER A 259 48.61 5.10 -21.11
CA SER A 259 50.00 5.15 -20.61
C SER A 259 50.47 3.76 -20.21
N GLN A 260 50.09 2.75 -21.01
CA GLN A 260 50.63 1.40 -20.88
C GLN A 260 50.83 0.77 -22.26
N ARG A 261 51.52 1.51 -23.14
CA ARG A 261 52.19 0.99 -24.32
C ARG A 261 53.18 2.07 -24.79
N THR A 262 54.33 1.62 -25.30
CA THR A 262 55.39 2.43 -25.93
C THR A 262 56.27 3.30 -25.02
N LEU A 263 57.02 2.64 -24.12
CA LEU A 263 58.42 3.00 -23.85
C LEU A 263 59.32 1.84 -24.28
N THR A 264 59.21 1.49 -25.55
CA THR A 264 60.27 0.83 -26.30
C THR A 264 60.38 1.59 -27.59
N ASN A 265 61.58 2.16 -27.80
CA ASN A 265 62.23 2.43 -29.08
C ASN A 265 62.69 3.88 -29.27
N GLN A 266 63.97 3.95 -29.65
CA GLN A 266 64.75 5.05 -30.24
C GLN A 266 65.28 6.20 -29.36
N ARG A 267 66.60 6.13 -29.10
CA ARG A 267 67.51 7.22 -29.53
C ARG A 267 68.77 6.66 -30.22
N HIS A 268 69.26 7.49 -31.15
CA HIS A 268 70.12 7.26 -32.31
C HIS A 268 71.64 6.98 -32.08
N HIS A 269 72.20 6.24 -33.05
CA HIS A 269 73.50 6.31 -33.79
C HIS A 269 74.90 6.45 -33.13
N HIS A 270 75.79 5.52 -33.58
CA HIS A 270 77.25 5.51 -33.91
C HIS A 270 78.26 6.31 -33.03
N HIS A 271 79.43 5.79 -32.60
CA HIS A 271 80.53 5.03 -33.25
C HIS A 271 81.34 4.22 -32.19
N GLY A 272 82.00 3.11 -32.58
CA GLY A 272 82.74 2.14 -31.72
C GLY A 272 84.18 2.51 -31.29
N PRO A 273 85.10 1.56 -31.02
CA PRO A 273 85.09 0.50 -29.99
C PRO A 273 86.40 0.46 -29.12
N ALA A 274 86.36 -0.03 -27.87
CA ALA A 274 87.50 -0.67 -27.16
C ALA A 274 87.11 -1.22 -25.75
N ALA A 275 87.65 -2.39 -25.39
CA ALA A 275 87.60 -3.04 -24.07
C ALA A 275 88.85 -2.63 -23.21
N PRO A 276 89.18 -3.20 -22.02
CA PRO A 276 88.42 -3.73 -20.86
C PRO A 276 88.92 -3.22 -19.45
N LYS A 277 88.05 -3.24 -18.40
CA LYS A 277 88.28 -3.41 -16.91
C LYS A 277 89.46 -2.63 -16.20
N PRO A 278 89.73 -2.82 -14.89
CA PRO A 278 88.98 -2.57 -13.65
C PRO A 278 89.72 -1.59 -12.68
N ARG A 279 89.10 -1.07 -11.59
CA ARG A 279 89.80 -0.63 -10.35
C ARG A 279 88.80 -0.22 -9.25
N THR A 280 88.69 -1.03 -8.19
CA THR A 280 89.30 -0.92 -6.85
C THR A 280 88.46 -0.12 -5.85
N ASP A 281 87.80 -0.91 -5.00
CA ASP A 281 87.36 -0.55 -3.66
C ASP A 281 88.61 -0.20 -2.81
N MET A 282 88.56 0.93 -2.11
CA MET A 282 89.56 1.35 -1.14
C MET A 282 88.78 1.84 0.07
N ARG A 283 88.65 0.96 1.05
CA ARG A 283 88.27 1.31 2.42
C ARG A 283 89.55 1.33 3.25
N ASP A 284 89.75 2.48 3.88
CA ASP A 284 90.71 2.69 4.93
C ASP A 284 90.23 2.02 6.24
N PHE A 285 91.19 1.48 6.98
CA PHE A 285 91.18 1.00 8.38
C PHE A 285 90.42 -0.29 8.73
#